data_AF-A0A1E4J1D9-F1
#
_entry.id   AF-A0A1E4J1D9-F1
#
_cell.length_a   1.000
_cell.length_b   1.000
_cell.length_c   1.000
_cell.angle_alpha   90.00
_cell.angle_beta   90.00
_cell.angle_gamma   90.00
#
_symmetry.space_group_name_H-M   'P 1'
#
loop_
_entity.id
_entity.type
_entity.pdbx_description
1 polymer ?
#
loop_
_entity_poly.entity_id
_entity_poly.type
_entity_poly.pdbx_seq_one_letter_code
_entity_poly.pdbx_strand_id
1 'polypeptide(L)'
;MRPGQIIVLATPVFFLLIAIEFAVGRARARRGTGQDTYRLADAVNSVGLGMLSQISAVLTGLLRIGIYTAVYSAVALFPLEAARDFWTTWYGWLLALLFYDFCYYWLHRMGHESAVLWAAHVVHHQSQHYNLSTALRQTSSGALFGWIFYLPMAVAGVPPLVFGVVALIDLLYQFWVHTEQVGKLGWFDRWFCSPSNHRVHHAVNDPYLDRNYGGILIVWDRMFGTFREEGERCVYGTRGELRSWDPLWANAEVYWALAKDSWHAKSWADKLRVWLKPPGWRPADVAARFPKPAFDIARVTRYEPEVSRGVQWFAGLQFLLLVGCAMVFLWFSDVTALPRAAVWLAALTASLWAIGGALQGRLTVTEVLLVEAAALATASSALGIGWLHYIFKPLALAIAIFFAARRAMASGAVTGFDGLLLTGLVASLAGDVLLMGPQTLFVPGLVGFLLAHLAYIALFSIGVGMFPRRGVLAATLLIGAGMYAFLWQGGLPAALRIPVGAYVVVIACMAAQAIGRAAVLRDADPSARWVAVGACFFMLSDSLLATNRFVTPLPLAALWVLGTYYTAQMLIVRNARPRG
;
A
#
# COMPACT_ATOMS: atom_id res chain seq x y z
N MET A 1 -17.84 12.45 19.46
CA MET A 1 -16.86 12.29 18.36
C MET A 1 -16.68 10.82 18.05
N ARG A 2 -16.28 10.48 16.82
CA ARG A 2 -16.06 9.11 16.34
C ARG A 2 -14.56 8.86 16.05
N PRO A 3 -14.09 7.60 15.94
CA PRO A 3 -12.66 7.29 15.84
C PRO A 3 -11.90 8.03 14.72
N GLY A 4 -12.43 8.06 13.49
CA GLY A 4 -11.82 8.79 12.37
C GLY A 4 -11.68 10.30 12.63
N GLN A 5 -12.72 10.91 13.21
CA GLN A 5 -12.71 12.33 13.59
C GLN A 5 -11.67 12.64 14.68
N ILE A 6 -11.47 11.73 15.64
CA ILE A 6 -10.45 11.88 16.69
C ILE A 6 -9.05 11.90 16.07
N ILE A 7 -8.76 10.98 15.14
CA ILE A 7 -7.48 10.94 14.42
C ILE A 7 -7.25 12.25 13.66
N VAL A 8 -8.25 12.74 12.91
CA VAL A 8 -8.17 14.00 12.15
C VAL A 8 -7.90 15.21 13.06
N LEU A 9 -8.49 15.26 14.26
CA LEU A 9 -8.25 16.34 15.23
C LEU A 9 -6.89 16.23 15.94
N ALA A 10 -6.34 15.02 16.08
CA ALA A 10 -4.98 14.81 16.61
C ALA A 10 -3.89 15.10 15.56
N THR A 11 -4.17 14.94 14.26
CA THR A 11 -3.20 15.10 13.17
C THR A 11 -2.43 16.45 13.20
N PRO A 12 -3.07 17.63 13.39
CA PRO A 12 -2.35 18.90 13.51
C PRO A 12 -1.38 18.94 14.71
N VAL A 13 -1.71 18.28 15.82
CA VAL A 13 -0.86 18.22 17.02
C VAL A 13 0.39 17.37 16.73
N PHE A 14 0.24 16.21 16.07
CA PHE A 14 1.39 15.39 15.67
C PHE A 14 2.32 16.14 14.70
N PHE A 15 1.77 16.82 13.68
CA PHE A 15 2.57 17.62 12.75
C PHE A 15 3.27 18.81 13.42
N LEU A 16 2.62 19.47 14.40
CA LEU A 16 3.25 20.53 15.19
C LEU A 16 4.42 20.00 16.02
N LEU A 17 4.26 18.86 16.70
CA LEU A 17 5.32 18.24 17.51
C LEU A 17 6.48 17.74 16.64
N ILE A 18 6.20 17.16 15.47
CA ILE A 18 7.21 16.81 14.45
C ILE A 18 7.98 18.04 13.97
N ALA A 19 7.30 19.15 13.69
CA ALA A 19 7.94 20.40 13.28
C ALA A 19 8.83 21.02 14.39
N ILE A 20 8.39 20.93 15.65
CA ILE A 20 9.17 21.35 16.83
C ILE A 20 10.41 20.47 16.99
N GLU A 21 10.28 19.14 16.93
CA GLU A 21 11.42 18.23 17.04
C GLU A 21 12.44 18.46 15.92
N PHE A 22 11.97 18.60 14.67
CA PHE A 22 12.83 18.92 13.53
C PHE A 22 13.58 20.24 13.73
N ALA A 23 12.91 21.30 14.19
CA ALA A 23 13.55 22.58 14.48
C ALA A 23 14.59 22.47 15.61
N VAL A 24 14.31 21.71 16.68
CA VAL A 24 15.22 21.46 17.80
C VAL A 24 16.43 20.64 17.37
N GLY A 25 16.24 19.55 16.62
CA GLY A 25 17.31 18.72 16.07
C GLY A 25 18.21 19.51 15.12
N ARG A 26 17.62 20.31 14.23
CA ARG A 26 18.35 21.19 13.30
C ARG A 26 19.15 22.27 14.04
N ALA A 27 18.61 22.84 15.13
CA ALA A 27 19.30 23.82 15.96
C ALA A 27 20.46 23.20 16.77
N ARG A 28 20.28 22.00 17.32
CA ARG A 28 21.33 21.25 18.04
C ARG A 28 22.46 20.80 17.12
N ALA A 29 22.12 20.27 15.94
CA ALA A 29 23.10 19.89 14.91
C ALA A 29 23.97 21.09 14.47
N ARG A 30 23.36 22.26 14.25
CA ARG A 30 24.09 23.52 13.97
C ARG A 30 25.02 23.98 15.11
N ARG A 31 24.77 23.56 16.35
CA ARG A 31 25.58 23.88 17.53
C ARG A 31 26.58 22.77 17.90
N GLY A 32 26.59 21.65 17.18
CA GLY A 32 27.39 20.47 17.54
C GLY A 32 26.91 19.71 18.79
N THR A 33 25.74 20.04 19.34
CA THR A 33 25.23 19.50 20.61
C THR A 33 24.15 18.42 20.44
N GLY A 34 23.95 17.91 19.22
CA GLY A 34 22.97 16.87 18.90
C GLY A 34 22.93 16.60 17.40
N GLN A 35 21.91 15.87 16.95
CA GLN A 35 21.81 15.40 15.56
C GLN A 35 20.45 15.77 14.93
N ASP A 36 20.48 15.95 13.61
CA ASP A 36 19.32 16.14 12.76
C ASP A 36 18.87 14.78 12.20
N THR A 37 17.85 14.21 12.84
CA THR A 37 17.41 12.84 12.63
C THR A 37 16.51 12.66 11.42
N TYR A 38 15.92 13.74 10.90
CA TYR A 38 14.91 13.67 9.84
C TYR A 38 15.51 13.47 8.44
N ARG A 39 14.77 12.75 7.60
CA ARG A 39 14.91 12.72 6.13
C ARG A 39 13.54 12.75 5.49
N LEU A 40 13.38 13.50 4.41
CA LEU A 40 12.08 13.68 3.77
C LEU A 40 11.48 12.35 3.31
N ALA A 41 12.29 11.48 2.70
CA ALA A 41 11.78 10.21 2.17
C ALA A 41 11.35 9.23 3.28
N ASP A 42 12.14 9.10 4.35
CA ASP A 42 11.77 8.28 5.52
C ASP A 42 10.53 8.85 6.22
N ALA A 43 10.49 10.16 6.48
CA ALA A 43 9.35 10.79 7.15
C ALA A 43 8.05 10.70 6.33
N VAL A 44 8.11 10.91 5.00
CA VAL A 44 6.96 10.73 4.10
C VAL A 44 6.52 9.27 4.05
N ASN A 45 7.45 8.32 4.02
CA ASN A 45 7.12 6.89 4.03
C ASN A 45 6.53 6.46 5.39
N SER A 46 7.07 6.95 6.50
CA SER A 46 6.64 6.65 7.87
C SER A 46 5.24 7.22 8.17
N VAL A 47 5.00 8.51 7.91
CA VAL A 47 3.64 9.09 8.03
C VAL A 47 2.68 8.47 7.01
N GLY A 48 3.15 8.16 5.79
CA GLY A 48 2.34 7.52 4.75
C GLY A 48 1.88 6.10 5.08
N LEU A 49 2.70 5.34 5.81
CA LEU A 49 2.34 4.03 6.35
C LEU A 49 1.28 4.14 7.45
N GLY A 50 1.41 5.12 8.35
CA GLY A 50 0.35 5.47 9.30
C GLY A 50 -0.97 5.82 8.64
N MET A 51 -0.91 6.64 7.59
CA MET A 51 -2.09 6.99 6.80
C MET A 51 -2.72 5.76 6.13
N LEU A 52 -1.92 4.89 5.51
CA LEU A 52 -2.40 3.63 4.93
C LEU A 52 -3.03 2.69 5.97
N SER A 53 -2.43 2.61 7.15
CA SER A 53 -2.93 1.84 8.30
C SER A 53 -4.32 2.34 8.73
N GLN A 54 -4.48 3.64 8.96
CA GLN A 54 -5.76 4.22 9.40
C GLN A 54 -6.86 4.13 8.34
N ILE A 55 -6.52 4.26 7.04
CA ILE A 55 -7.50 4.04 5.95
C ILE A 55 -7.90 2.55 5.89
N SER A 56 -6.95 1.64 6.07
CA SER A 56 -7.20 0.18 6.12
C SER A 56 -7.98 -0.26 7.36
N ALA A 57 -7.84 0.48 8.48
CA ALA A 57 -8.60 0.26 9.71
C ALA A 57 -10.12 0.49 9.53
N VAL A 58 -10.53 1.36 8.59
CA VAL A 58 -11.95 1.55 8.24
C VAL A 58 -12.56 0.27 7.67
N LEU A 59 -11.83 -0.48 6.85
CA LEU A 59 -12.32 -1.75 6.27
C LEU A 59 -12.20 -2.93 7.25
N THR A 60 -11.20 -2.91 8.14
CA THR A 60 -10.90 -4.02 9.07
C THR A 60 -11.46 -3.83 10.49
N GLY A 61 -12.14 -2.71 10.78
CA GLY A 61 -12.68 -2.39 12.11
C GLY A 61 -13.64 -3.43 12.69
N LEU A 62 -14.33 -4.21 11.84
CA LEU A 62 -15.15 -5.35 12.27
C LEU A 62 -14.32 -6.46 12.94
N LEU A 63 -13.07 -6.70 12.51
CA LEU A 63 -12.19 -7.70 13.11
C LEU A 63 -11.75 -7.31 14.52
N ARG A 64 -11.47 -6.02 14.76
CA ARG A 64 -11.06 -5.54 16.09
C ARG A 64 -12.25 -5.25 17.00
N ILE A 65 -13.13 -4.32 16.62
CA ILE A 65 -14.21 -3.82 17.48
C ILE A 65 -15.45 -4.71 17.38
N GLY A 66 -15.77 -5.24 16.20
CA GLY A 66 -16.91 -6.14 15.99
C GLY A 66 -16.76 -7.45 16.78
N ILE A 67 -15.63 -8.15 16.62
CA ILE A 67 -15.37 -9.40 17.38
C ILE A 67 -15.32 -9.13 18.89
N TYR A 68 -14.64 -8.08 19.34
CA TYR A 68 -14.60 -7.70 20.75
C TYR A 68 -16.01 -7.48 21.33
N THR A 69 -16.87 -6.75 20.59
CA THR A 69 -18.25 -6.46 21.02
C THR A 69 -19.12 -7.72 21.02
N ALA A 70 -18.94 -8.61 20.05
CA ALA A 70 -19.65 -9.90 20.00
C ALA A 70 -19.26 -10.81 21.18
N VAL A 71 -17.97 -10.88 21.53
CA VAL A 71 -17.48 -11.64 22.69
C VAL A 71 -17.98 -11.03 24.00
N TYR A 72 -17.87 -9.70 24.16
CA TYR A 72 -18.40 -8.97 25.31
C TYR A 72 -19.91 -9.25 25.53
N SER A 73 -20.72 -9.17 24.48
CA SER A 73 -22.18 -9.40 24.58
C SER A 73 -22.58 -10.87 24.78
N ALA A 74 -21.68 -11.83 24.55
CA ALA A 74 -21.99 -13.26 24.59
C ALA A 74 -21.41 -14.01 25.80
N VAL A 75 -20.24 -13.61 26.29
CA VAL A 75 -19.47 -14.37 27.32
C VAL A 75 -18.80 -13.49 28.39
N ALA A 76 -19.33 -12.29 28.65
CA ALA A 76 -18.92 -11.53 29.83
C ALA A 76 -19.26 -12.29 31.12
N LEU A 77 -18.29 -12.42 32.04
CA LEU A 77 -18.41 -13.21 33.28
C LEU A 77 -19.38 -12.62 34.32
N PHE A 78 -19.81 -11.37 34.14
CA PHE A 78 -20.70 -10.65 35.04
C PHE A 78 -21.90 -10.07 34.25
N PRO A 79 -23.06 -9.87 34.89
CA PRO A 79 -24.19 -9.16 34.26
C PRO A 79 -23.74 -7.83 33.68
N LEU A 80 -24.10 -7.56 32.41
CA LEU A 80 -23.54 -6.44 31.64
C LEU A 80 -23.75 -5.06 32.27
N GLU A 81 -24.82 -4.91 33.07
CA GLU A 81 -25.11 -3.70 33.85
C GLU A 81 -24.11 -3.53 34.99
N ALA A 82 -24.00 -4.52 35.89
CA ALA A 82 -23.05 -4.50 37.00
C ALA A 82 -21.58 -4.39 36.54
N ALA A 83 -21.24 -5.05 35.42
CA ALA A 83 -19.94 -4.92 34.78
C ALA A 83 -19.68 -3.48 34.30
N ARG A 84 -20.63 -2.89 33.58
CA ARG A 84 -20.55 -1.51 33.10
C ARG A 84 -20.44 -0.51 34.25
N ASP A 85 -21.21 -0.69 35.31
CA ASP A 85 -21.20 0.20 36.48
C ASP A 85 -19.83 0.17 37.17
N PHE A 86 -19.27 -1.02 37.41
CA PHE A 86 -17.91 -1.18 37.93
C PHE A 86 -16.85 -0.52 37.01
N TRP A 87 -16.83 -0.88 35.72
CA TRP A 87 -15.80 -0.42 34.78
C TRP A 87 -15.89 1.06 34.40
N THR A 88 -17.00 1.74 34.69
CA THR A 88 -17.14 3.19 34.47
C THR A 88 -16.80 4.05 35.70
N THR A 89 -16.54 3.45 36.86
CA THR A 89 -15.94 4.15 38.01
C THR A 89 -14.51 4.61 37.73
N TRP A 90 -14.00 5.61 38.47
CA TRP A 90 -12.64 6.12 38.28
C TRP A 90 -11.55 5.04 38.49
N TYR A 91 -11.75 4.11 39.42
CA TYR A 91 -10.82 2.99 39.65
C TYR A 91 -11.01 1.88 38.61
N GLY A 92 -12.23 1.66 38.11
CA GLY A 92 -12.50 0.80 36.96
C GLY A 92 -11.78 1.28 35.70
N TRP A 93 -11.79 2.59 35.42
CA TRP A 93 -11.03 3.20 34.32
C TRP A 93 -9.51 2.99 34.45
N LEU A 94 -8.94 3.17 35.66
CA LEU A 94 -7.51 2.92 35.91
C LEU A 94 -7.15 1.43 35.74
N LEU A 95 -7.99 0.53 36.24
CA LEU A 95 -7.80 -0.91 36.09
C LEU A 95 -7.93 -1.35 34.61
N ALA A 96 -8.85 -0.76 33.85
CA ALA A 96 -9.01 -1.03 32.43
C ALA A 96 -7.81 -0.55 31.61
N LEU A 97 -7.20 0.59 31.98
CA LEU A 97 -5.96 1.08 31.36
C LEU A 97 -4.77 0.16 31.68
N LEU A 98 -4.61 -0.24 32.94
CA LEU A 98 -3.58 -1.18 33.36
C LEU A 98 -3.71 -2.55 32.67
N PHE A 99 -4.94 -3.05 32.54
CA PHE A 99 -5.23 -4.31 31.86
C PHE A 99 -5.03 -4.20 30.34
N TYR A 100 -5.32 -3.04 29.74
CA TYR A 100 -5.00 -2.79 28.33
C TYR A 100 -3.49 -2.80 28.09
N ASP A 101 -2.69 -2.08 28.89
CA ASP A 101 -1.22 -2.02 28.78
C ASP A 101 -0.58 -3.41 29.03
N PHE A 102 -1.13 -4.22 29.92
CA PHE A 102 -0.76 -5.63 30.07
C PHE A 102 -1.07 -6.48 28.82
N CYS A 103 -2.26 -6.32 28.22
CA CYS A 103 -2.61 -6.99 26.97
C CYS A 103 -1.74 -6.52 25.80
N TYR A 104 -1.38 -5.23 25.78
CA TYR A 104 -0.46 -4.64 24.82
C TYR A 104 0.93 -5.23 24.95
N TYR A 105 1.50 -5.33 26.16
CA TYR A 105 2.79 -5.98 26.40
C TYR A 105 2.86 -7.38 25.77
N TRP A 106 1.82 -8.21 25.96
CA TRP A 106 1.78 -9.56 25.38
C TRP A 106 1.60 -9.56 23.85
N LEU A 107 0.76 -8.68 23.31
CA LEU A 107 0.64 -8.50 21.86
C LEU A 107 1.98 -8.08 21.24
N HIS A 108 2.65 -7.13 21.86
CA HIS A 108 3.89 -6.52 21.37
C HIS A 108 5.06 -7.49 21.45
N ARG A 109 5.21 -8.17 22.60
CA ARG A 109 6.16 -9.28 22.78
C ARG A 109 5.96 -10.39 21.75
N MET A 110 4.73 -10.85 21.55
CA MET A 110 4.43 -11.86 20.53
C MET A 110 4.63 -11.33 19.10
N GLY A 111 4.51 -10.01 18.91
CA GLY A 111 4.94 -9.29 17.71
C GLY A 111 6.43 -9.40 17.40
N HIS A 112 7.29 -9.73 18.38
CA HIS A 112 8.70 -10.04 18.16
C HIS A 112 9.00 -11.54 18.25
N GLU A 113 8.34 -12.31 19.11
CA GLU A 113 8.62 -13.74 19.30
C GLU A 113 7.94 -14.69 18.28
N SER A 114 7.07 -14.19 17.38
CA SER A 114 6.39 -15.00 16.36
C SER A 114 6.42 -14.36 14.96
N ALA A 115 6.92 -15.07 13.96
CA ALA A 115 7.20 -14.52 12.63
C ALA A 115 5.97 -13.94 11.90
N VAL A 116 4.76 -14.49 12.06
CA VAL A 116 3.53 -13.96 11.45
C VAL A 116 3.03 -12.68 12.14
N LEU A 117 3.30 -12.54 13.44
CA LEU A 117 2.98 -11.32 14.21
C LEU A 117 4.07 -10.25 14.01
N TRP A 118 5.33 -10.66 13.81
CA TRP A 118 6.39 -9.79 13.32
C TRP A 118 6.09 -9.29 11.91
N ALA A 119 5.60 -10.13 10.99
CA ALA A 119 5.10 -9.64 9.69
C ALA A 119 3.96 -8.61 9.84
N ALA A 120 3.21 -8.66 10.95
CA ALA A 120 2.20 -7.66 11.31
C ALA A 120 2.72 -6.46 12.13
N HIS A 121 4.00 -6.41 12.50
CA HIS A 121 4.57 -5.37 13.39
C HIS A 121 5.83 -4.68 12.82
N VAL A 122 6.69 -5.43 12.12
CA VAL A 122 7.95 -5.05 11.45
C VAL A 122 7.94 -3.69 10.76
N VAL A 123 6.80 -3.31 10.18
CA VAL A 123 6.58 -2.01 9.53
C VAL A 123 7.04 -0.86 10.42
N HIS A 124 6.76 -0.94 11.73
CA HIS A 124 7.14 0.04 12.74
C HIS A 124 8.66 0.20 12.88
N HIS A 125 9.40 -0.91 12.83
CA HIS A 125 10.85 -0.97 13.01
C HIS A 125 11.67 -0.65 11.74
N GLN A 126 11.06 -0.67 10.56
CA GLN A 126 11.78 -0.49 9.29
C GLN A 126 12.45 0.88 9.08
N SER A 127 12.12 1.92 9.86
CA SER A 127 12.78 3.23 9.74
C SER A 127 14.20 3.18 10.28
N GLN A 128 15.16 3.71 9.51
CA GLN A 128 16.55 3.83 9.95
C GLN A 128 16.85 5.20 10.60
N HIS A 129 15.80 5.98 10.90
CA HIS A 129 15.81 7.36 11.37
C HIS A 129 14.81 7.54 12.52
N TYR A 130 15.25 7.42 13.77
CA TYR A 130 14.36 7.47 14.92
C TYR A 130 13.94 8.91 15.28
N ASN A 131 12.65 9.22 15.16
CA ASN A 131 12.06 10.55 15.40
C ASN A 131 10.52 10.44 15.51
N LEU A 132 9.81 11.53 15.80
CA LEU A 132 8.35 11.49 16.01
C LEU A 132 7.52 11.06 14.79
N SER A 133 8.07 11.08 13.57
CA SER A 133 7.41 10.45 12.41
C SER A 133 7.48 8.92 12.43
N THR A 134 8.44 8.32 13.14
CA THR A 134 8.55 6.87 13.36
C THR A 134 7.37 6.35 14.19
N ALA A 135 6.84 7.13 15.15
CA ALA A 135 5.61 6.78 15.88
C ALA A 135 4.41 6.53 14.96
N LEU A 136 4.33 7.32 13.88
CA LEU A 136 3.27 7.24 12.89
C LEU A 136 3.51 6.12 11.86
N ARG A 137 4.67 5.45 11.88
CA ARG A 137 4.98 4.32 11.01
C ARG A 137 4.23 3.07 11.47
N GLN A 138 3.01 2.89 11.00
CA GLN A 138 2.12 1.82 11.45
C GLN A 138 1.82 0.78 10.37
N THR A 139 1.64 -0.46 10.82
CA THR A 139 1.25 -1.63 10.01
C THR A 139 -0.19 -1.55 9.52
N SER A 140 -0.47 -2.08 8.32
CA SER A 140 -1.84 -2.25 7.80
C SER A 140 -2.45 -3.63 8.08
N SER A 141 -1.68 -4.59 8.65
CA SER A 141 -2.12 -5.98 8.87
C SER A 141 -2.35 -6.38 10.33
N GLY A 142 -2.07 -5.50 11.30
CA GLY A 142 -2.24 -5.80 12.74
C GLY A 142 -3.66 -6.25 13.15
N ALA A 143 -4.68 -5.84 12.40
CA ALA A 143 -6.08 -6.24 12.62
C ALA A 143 -6.37 -7.74 12.36
N LEU A 144 -5.47 -8.49 11.72
CA LEU A 144 -5.67 -9.92 11.42
C LEU A 144 -5.70 -10.80 12.68
N PHE A 145 -4.81 -10.54 13.63
CA PHE A 145 -4.62 -11.38 14.83
C PHE A 145 -4.56 -10.59 16.15
N GLY A 146 -4.30 -9.28 16.11
CA GLY A 146 -4.10 -8.48 17.33
C GLY A 146 -5.32 -8.39 18.26
N TRP A 147 -6.52 -8.67 17.75
CA TRP A 147 -7.76 -8.71 18.53
C TRP A 147 -7.77 -9.82 19.58
N ILE A 148 -7.08 -10.95 19.35
CA ILE A 148 -7.04 -12.12 20.23
C ILE A 148 -6.53 -11.73 21.64
N PHE A 149 -5.50 -10.89 21.69
CA PHE A 149 -4.86 -10.45 22.94
C PHE A 149 -5.75 -9.57 23.82
N TYR A 150 -6.79 -8.95 23.26
CA TYR A 150 -7.72 -8.09 24.01
C TYR A 150 -9.03 -8.80 24.40
N LEU A 151 -9.29 -10.02 23.91
CA LEU A 151 -10.45 -10.83 24.32
C LEU A 151 -10.57 -11.04 25.84
N PRO A 152 -9.48 -11.21 26.63
CA PRO A 152 -9.58 -11.30 28.09
C PRO A 152 -10.30 -10.10 28.73
N MET A 153 -10.16 -8.90 28.15
CA MET A 153 -10.88 -7.70 28.62
C MET A 153 -12.39 -7.79 28.33
N ALA A 154 -12.77 -8.32 27.16
CA ALA A 154 -14.18 -8.51 26.80
C ALA A 154 -14.85 -9.56 27.70
N VAL A 155 -14.15 -10.67 28.00
CA VAL A 155 -14.62 -11.72 28.93
C VAL A 155 -14.72 -11.19 30.36
N ALA A 156 -13.79 -10.32 30.79
CA ALA A 156 -13.88 -9.60 32.06
C ALA A 156 -14.98 -8.50 32.09
N GLY A 157 -15.75 -8.34 31.01
CA GLY A 157 -16.86 -7.39 30.93
C GLY A 157 -16.45 -5.93 30.79
N VAL A 158 -15.24 -5.62 30.32
CA VAL A 158 -14.84 -4.23 30.02
C VAL A 158 -15.69 -3.69 28.87
N PRO A 159 -16.49 -2.61 29.04
CA PRO A 159 -17.36 -2.12 27.98
C PRO A 159 -16.58 -1.66 26.73
N PRO A 160 -17.08 -1.90 25.50
CA PRO A 160 -16.39 -1.51 24.27
C PRO A 160 -16.01 -0.01 24.17
N LEU A 161 -16.77 0.88 24.83
CA LEU A 161 -16.42 2.30 24.96
C LEU A 161 -15.21 2.53 25.87
N VAL A 162 -15.15 1.85 27.02
CA VAL A 162 -14.00 1.91 27.95
C VAL A 162 -12.76 1.38 27.24
N PHE A 163 -12.87 0.20 26.62
CA PHE A 163 -11.81 -0.40 25.80
C PHE A 163 -11.30 0.55 24.70
N GLY A 164 -12.20 1.16 23.91
CA GLY A 164 -11.83 2.08 22.85
C GLY A 164 -11.14 3.37 23.32
N VAL A 165 -11.48 3.85 24.52
CA VAL A 165 -10.85 5.03 25.13
C VAL A 165 -9.50 4.70 25.75
N VAL A 166 -9.34 3.59 26.50
CA VAL A 166 -8.03 3.20 27.04
C VAL A 166 -7.04 2.83 25.93
N ALA A 167 -7.53 2.21 24.85
CA ALA A 167 -6.73 1.95 23.63
C ALA A 167 -6.24 3.24 22.95
N LEU A 168 -7.00 4.33 23.05
CA LEU A 168 -6.59 5.64 22.53
C LEU A 168 -5.58 6.32 23.46
N ILE A 169 -5.75 6.20 24.79
CA ILE A 169 -4.81 6.76 25.78
C ILE A 169 -3.43 6.11 25.61
N ASP A 170 -3.37 4.78 25.49
CA ASP A 170 -2.15 4.03 25.20
C ASP A 170 -1.50 4.46 23.88
N LEU A 171 -2.26 4.49 22.77
CA LEU A 171 -1.75 4.90 21.46
C LEU A 171 -1.20 6.34 21.47
N LEU A 172 -1.83 7.25 22.20
CA LEU A 172 -1.36 8.64 22.35
C LEU A 172 -0.12 8.75 23.24
N TYR A 173 -0.02 7.92 24.28
CA TYR A 173 1.18 7.83 25.11
C TYR A 173 2.39 7.36 24.29
N GLN A 174 2.21 6.33 23.45
CA GLN A 174 3.30 5.77 22.65
C GLN A 174 3.83 6.72 21.55
N PHE A 175 3.19 7.87 21.30
CA PHE A 175 3.71 8.86 20.35
C PHE A 175 5.04 9.49 20.80
N TRP A 176 5.12 10.03 22.03
CA TRP A 176 6.22 10.91 22.44
C TRP A 176 7.55 10.19 22.75
N VAL A 177 7.51 8.86 22.96
CA VAL A 177 8.70 8.03 23.19
C VAL A 177 9.57 7.85 21.94
N HIS A 178 9.07 8.25 20.76
CA HIS A 178 9.77 8.19 19.49
C HIS A 178 10.69 9.40 19.27
N THR A 179 11.77 9.53 20.04
CA THR A 179 12.74 10.61 19.84
C THR A 179 14.18 10.27 20.26
N GLU A 180 15.17 10.79 19.53
CA GLU A 180 16.57 10.87 19.98
C GLU A 180 16.89 12.20 20.71
N GLN A 181 15.94 13.14 20.80
CA GLN A 181 16.15 14.47 21.38
C GLN A 181 15.99 14.51 22.92
N VAL A 182 15.47 13.44 23.53
CA VAL A 182 15.31 13.30 24.99
C VAL A 182 16.17 12.13 25.47
N GLY A 183 17.10 12.38 26.38
CA GLY A 183 18.00 11.35 26.93
C GLY A 183 17.31 10.41 27.94
N LYS A 184 18.09 9.91 28.90
CA LYS A 184 17.55 9.18 30.06
C LYS A 184 16.80 10.13 31.00
N LEU A 185 15.70 9.65 31.58
CA LEU A 185 14.87 10.36 32.57
C LEU A 185 15.01 9.76 33.98
N GLY A 186 15.85 8.74 34.16
CA GLY A 186 16.41 8.32 35.44
C GLY A 186 15.46 7.49 36.31
N TRP A 187 14.55 8.14 37.03
CA TRP A 187 13.52 7.45 37.81
C TRP A 187 12.35 7.01 36.91
N PHE A 188 12.03 7.81 35.89
CA PHE A 188 10.91 7.55 34.99
C PHE A 188 11.15 6.29 34.15
N ASP A 189 12.36 6.14 33.60
CA ASP A 189 12.87 4.97 32.84
C ASP A 189 12.76 3.62 33.60
N ARG A 190 12.41 3.66 34.90
CA ARG A 190 12.26 2.48 35.77
C ARG A 190 10.83 1.97 35.86
N TRP A 191 9.84 2.84 35.63
CA TRP A 191 8.41 2.54 35.83
C TRP A 191 7.61 2.69 34.54
N PHE A 192 7.91 3.73 33.77
CA PHE A 192 7.21 4.10 32.55
C PHE A 192 8.09 3.83 31.32
N CYS A 193 7.48 3.57 30.17
CA CYS A 193 8.20 3.49 28.91
C CYS A 193 8.64 4.90 28.50
N SER A 194 9.96 5.14 28.45
CA SER A 194 10.54 6.43 28.08
C SER A 194 11.23 6.36 26.70
N PRO A 195 11.62 7.51 26.12
CA PRO A 195 12.44 7.54 24.91
C PRO A 195 13.72 6.69 24.99
N SER A 196 14.31 6.56 26.18
CA SER A 196 15.46 5.67 26.44
C SER A 196 15.09 4.19 26.32
N ASN A 197 13.96 3.79 26.93
CA ASN A 197 13.49 2.41 26.84
C ASN A 197 13.10 2.03 25.40
N HIS A 198 12.43 2.94 24.69
CA HIS A 198 11.90 2.67 23.36
C HIS A 198 12.95 2.79 22.25
N ARG A 199 14.01 3.62 22.40
CA ARG A 199 15.19 3.56 21.53
C ARG A 199 15.86 2.18 21.56
N VAL A 200 16.01 1.59 22.74
CA VAL A 200 16.51 0.21 22.91
C VAL A 200 15.59 -0.79 22.22
N HIS A 201 14.27 -0.65 22.39
CA HIS A 201 13.29 -1.51 21.72
C HIS A 201 13.40 -1.47 20.18
N HIS A 202 13.64 -0.30 19.60
CA HIS A 202 13.81 -0.09 18.15
C HIS A 202 15.22 -0.40 17.61
N ALA A 203 16.15 -0.87 18.44
CA ALA A 203 17.54 -1.03 18.05
C ALA A 203 17.87 -2.45 17.58
N VAL A 204 18.64 -2.56 16.49
CA VAL A 204 19.10 -3.84 15.93
C VAL A 204 20.39 -4.37 16.56
N ASN A 205 20.93 -3.72 17.61
CA ASN A 205 22.13 -4.17 18.32
C ASN A 205 21.88 -5.50 19.07
N ASP A 206 22.85 -6.42 19.12
CA ASP A 206 22.68 -7.72 19.81
C ASP A 206 22.26 -7.62 21.29
N PRO A 207 22.73 -6.66 22.12
CA PRO A 207 22.29 -6.53 23.51
C PRO A 207 20.86 -6.01 23.69
N TYR A 208 20.20 -5.59 22.61
CA TYR A 208 18.91 -4.89 22.61
C TYR A 208 17.77 -5.67 21.96
N LEU A 209 18.06 -6.73 21.20
CA LEU A 209 17.03 -7.60 20.62
C LEU A 209 16.09 -8.16 21.69
N ASP A 210 14.80 -8.17 21.36
CA ASP A 210 13.72 -8.79 22.14
C ASP A 210 13.58 -8.19 23.56
N ARG A 211 13.62 -6.85 23.65
CA ARG A 211 13.55 -6.07 24.91
C ARG A 211 12.51 -4.96 24.87
N ASN A 212 12.12 -4.50 26.08
CA ASN A 212 11.36 -3.28 26.33
C ASN A 212 10.02 -3.18 25.55
N TYR A 213 9.14 -4.16 25.74
CA TYR A 213 7.84 -4.25 25.05
C TYR A 213 6.71 -3.40 25.66
N GLY A 214 6.87 -2.85 26.86
CA GLY A 214 5.84 -2.05 27.53
C GLY A 214 5.40 -0.81 26.75
N GLY A 215 4.09 -0.57 26.65
CA GLY A 215 3.51 0.58 25.95
C GLY A 215 3.52 1.84 26.82
N ILE A 216 2.85 1.78 27.97
CA ILE A 216 2.87 2.81 29.01
C ILE A 216 3.86 2.42 30.12
N LEU A 217 3.81 1.18 30.62
CA LEU A 217 4.62 0.74 31.77
C LEU A 217 5.74 -0.21 31.37
N ILE A 218 6.96 0.10 31.81
CA ILE A 218 8.13 -0.79 31.68
C ILE A 218 8.18 -1.86 32.80
N VAL A 219 7.18 -1.86 33.69
CA VAL A 219 7.04 -2.81 34.80
C VAL A 219 6.91 -4.25 34.31
N TRP A 220 6.16 -4.47 33.22
CA TRP A 220 5.98 -5.80 32.63
C TRP A 220 7.30 -6.40 32.15
N ASP A 221 8.15 -5.61 31.52
CA ASP A 221 9.50 -6.03 31.12
C ASP A 221 10.39 -6.42 32.30
N ARG A 222 10.18 -5.81 33.47
CA ARG A 222 10.87 -6.21 34.71
C ARG A 222 10.32 -7.52 35.27
N MET A 223 9.00 -7.70 35.26
CA MET A 223 8.32 -8.91 35.75
C MET A 223 8.62 -10.14 34.89
N PHE A 224 8.74 -9.97 33.57
CA PHE A 224 8.88 -11.06 32.60
C PHE A 224 10.28 -11.16 31.95
N GLY A 225 11.28 -10.47 32.52
CA GLY A 225 12.70 -10.64 32.19
C GLY A 225 13.17 -10.04 30.85
N THR A 226 12.39 -9.11 30.27
CA THR A 226 12.68 -8.47 28.97
C THR A 226 13.19 -7.03 29.09
N PHE A 227 13.40 -6.51 30.30
CA PHE A 227 13.94 -5.16 30.51
C PHE A 227 15.43 -5.04 30.11
N ARG A 228 15.78 -3.97 29.40
CA ARG A 228 17.16 -3.58 29.11
C ARG A 228 17.32 -2.06 29.16
N GLU A 229 18.39 -1.59 29.82
CA GLU A 229 18.75 -0.17 29.85
C GLU A 229 19.62 0.21 28.63
N GLU A 230 19.44 1.42 28.12
CA GLU A 230 20.29 2.02 27.08
C GLU A 230 21.72 2.21 27.61
N GLY A 231 22.73 1.72 26.88
CA GLY A 231 24.14 1.81 27.24
C GLY A 231 25.03 2.18 26.05
N GLU A 232 25.10 1.31 25.04
CA GLU A 232 25.72 1.61 23.75
C GLU A 232 24.76 2.35 22.80
N ARG A 233 25.30 2.99 21.76
CA ARG A 233 24.50 3.74 20.78
C ARG A 233 23.59 2.81 19.97
N CYS A 234 22.29 3.10 20.01
CA CYS A 234 21.28 2.41 19.21
C CYS A 234 21.50 2.60 17.70
N VAL A 235 21.33 1.52 16.94
CA VAL A 235 21.26 1.50 15.47
C VAL A 235 19.87 1.02 15.08
N TYR A 236 19.18 1.73 14.19
CA TYR A 236 17.75 1.49 13.88
C TYR A 236 17.54 0.84 12.50
N GLY A 237 16.35 0.28 12.30
CA GLY A 237 15.94 -0.43 11.09
C GLY A 237 15.63 -1.89 11.39
N THR A 238 15.77 -2.76 10.39
CA THR A 238 15.51 -4.20 10.52
C THR A 238 16.71 -5.03 10.05
N ARG A 239 17.02 -6.14 10.74
CA ARG A 239 18.18 -7.00 10.39
C ARG A 239 18.08 -7.62 8.98
N GLY A 240 16.87 -7.79 8.47
CA GLY A 240 16.62 -7.83 7.02
C GLY A 240 16.14 -6.46 6.57
N GLU A 241 17.00 -5.67 5.94
CA GLU A 241 16.69 -4.28 5.56
C GLU A 241 15.62 -4.23 4.45
N LEU A 242 14.58 -3.40 4.61
CA LEU A 242 13.52 -3.19 3.60
C LEU A 242 14.06 -2.65 2.26
N ARG A 243 15.01 -1.71 2.33
CA ARG A 243 15.64 -0.99 1.19
C ARG A 243 14.64 -0.53 0.11
N SER A 244 13.53 0.08 0.53
CA SER A 244 12.45 0.54 -0.35
C SER A 244 11.57 1.61 0.32
N TRP A 245 11.04 2.56 -0.46
CA TRP A 245 10.00 3.51 -0.04
C TRP A 245 8.60 3.11 -0.55
N ASP A 246 8.45 1.91 -1.08
CA ASP A 246 7.19 1.34 -1.53
C ASP A 246 6.35 0.87 -0.31
N PRO A 247 5.21 1.50 0.00
CA PRO A 247 4.44 1.21 1.22
C PRO A 247 3.68 -0.11 1.15
N LEU A 248 3.40 -0.62 -0.06
CA LEU A 248 2.82 -1.95 -0.24
C LEU A 248 3.88 -3.02 0.02
N TRP A 249 5.10 -2.83 -0.50
CA TRP A 249 6.21 -3.73 -0.23
C TRP A 249 6.59 -3.76 1.25
N ALA A 250 6.60 -2.60 1.92
CA ALA A 250 6.85 -2.48 3.36
C ALA A 250 5.93 -3.37 4.22
N ASN A 251 4.66 -3.52 3.84
CA ASN A 251 3.69 -4.40 4.51
C ASN A 251 3.73 -5.86 4.02
N ALA A 252 4.37 -6.17 2.89
CA ALA A 252 4.28 -7.47 2.22
C ALA A 252 5.56 -8.31 2.27
N GLU A 253 6.73 -7.69 2.44
CA GLU A 253 8.03 -8.36 2.24
C GLU A 253 8.28 -9.53 3.19
N VAL A 254 7.94 -9.39 4.48
CA VAL A 254 8.09 -10.49 5.46
C VAL A 254 7.11 -11.62 5.16
N TYR A 255 5.82 -11.33 4.91
CA TYR A 255 4.85 -12.37 4.52
C TYR A 255 5.30 -13.14 3.28
N TRP A 256 5.91 -12.47 2.31
CA TRP A 256 6.46 -13.08 1.10
C TRP A 256 7.73 -13.90 1.37
N ALA A 257 8.61 -13.46 2.27
CA ALA A 257 9.76 -14.24 2.72
C ALA A 257 9.33 -15.52 3.46
N LEU A 258 8.32 -15.43 4.33
CA LEU A 258 7.72 -16.57 5.02
C LEU A 258 7.00 -17.51 4.05
N ALA A 259 6.24 -16.98 3.09
CA ALA A 259 5.61 -17.79 2.03
C ALA A 259 6.64 -18.56 1.20
N LYS A 260 7.78 -17.95 0.86
CA LYS A 260 8.90 -18.62 0.17
C LYS A 260 9.56 -19.71 1.01
N ASP A 261 9.92 -19.41 2.25
CA ASP A 261 10.59 -20.39 3.11
C ASP A 261 9.63 -21.56 3.46
N SER A 262 8.34 -21.27 3.63
CA SER A 262 7.25 -22.26 3.75
C SER A 262 7.05 -23.09 2.47
N TRP A 263 7.08 -22.48 1.29
CA TRP A 263 6.99 -23.18 0.00
C TRP A 263 8.16 -24.15 -0.20
N HIS A 264 9.39 -23.71 0.09
CA HIS A 264 10.61 -24.49 -0.15
C HIS A 264 10.85 -25.65 0.83
N ALA A 265 10.28 -25.59 2.04
CA ALA A 265 10.44 -26.62 3.07
C ALA A 265 9.85 -27.97 2.66
N LYS A 266 10.60 -29.06 2.85
CA LYS A 266 10.13 -30.42 2.53
C LYS A 266 9.01 -30.92 3.46
N SER A 267 9.06 -30.57 4.74
CA SER A 267 8.14 -31.07 5.78
C SER A 267 6.93 -30.16 5.96
N TRP A 268 5.72 -30.72 5.95
CA TRP A 268 4.47 -29.99 6.22
C TRP A 268 4.44 -29.33 7.60
N ALA A 269 5.03 -29.96 8.62
CA ALA A 269 5.16 -29.35 9.94
C ALA A 269 6.04 -28.09 9.89
N ASP A 270 7.10 -28.11 9.09
CA ASP A 270 8.01 -26.98 8.92
C ASP A 270 7.41 -25.88 8.03
N LYS A 271 6.55 -26.24 7.05
CA LYS A 271 5.73 -25.26 6.30
C LYS A 271 4.89 -24.40 7.24
N LEU A 272 4.34 -24.97 8.32
CA LEU A 272 3.58 -24.25 9.34
C LEU A 272 4.50 -23.53 10.34
N ARG A 273 5.55 -24.19 10.85
CA ARG A 273 6.48 -23.60 11.84
C ARG A 273 7.15 -22.31 11.37
N VAL A 274 7.39 -22.14 10.06
CA VAL A 274 7.92 -20.89 9.48
C VAL A 274 7.11 -19.67 9.93
N TRP A 275 5.79 -19.79 10.08
CA TRP A 275 4.91 -18.69 10.47
C TRP A 275 4.84 -18.46 11.99
N LEU A 276 5.13 -19.47 12.80
CA LEU A 276 4.87 -19.48 14.25
C LEU A 276 6.14 -19.46 15.13
N LYS A 277 7.31 -19.75 14.56
CA LYS A 277 8.60 -19.62 15.24
C LYS A 277 9.09 -18.16 15.25
N PRO A 278 10.08 -17.83 16.09
CA PRO A 278 10.67 -16.49 16.11
C PRO A 278 11.20 -16.04 14.75
N PRO A 279 11.18 -14.72 14.45
CA PRO A 279 11.76 -14.14 13.25
C PRO A 279 13.19 -14.62 13.01
N GLY A 280 13.51 -14.92 11.75
CA GLY A 280 14.81 -15.46 11.36
C GLY A 280 14.96 -16.98 11.53
N TRP A 281 14.08 -17.67 12.27
CA TRP A 281 14.05 -19.14 12.26
C TRP A 281 13.69 -19.65 10.86
N ARG A 282 14.41 -20.68 10.39
CA ARG A 282 14.18 -21.32 9.09
C ARG A 282 14.36 -22.84 9.19
N PRO A 283 13.62 -23.64 8.42
CA PRO A 283 13.82 -25.08 8.33
C PRO A 283 15.23 -25.41 7.85
N ALA A 284 15.86 -26.46 8.40
CA ALA A 284 17.26 -26.77 8.11
C ALA A 284 17.53 -27.08 6.63
N ASP A 285 16.59 -27.74 5.93
CA ASP A 285 16.70 -28.00 4.50
C ASP A 285 16.61 -26.72 3.65
N VAL A 286 15.79 -25.75 4.08
CA VAL A 286 15.66 -24.44 3.45
C VAL A 286 16.88 -23.55 3.73
N ALA A 287 17.41 -23.60 4.95
CA ALA A 287 18.62 -22.88 5.33
C ALA A 287 19.85 -23.38 4.54
N ALA A 288 20.01 -24.70 4.40
CA ALA A 288 21.10 -25.31 3.64
C ALA A 288 21.00 -25.08 2.11
N ARG A 289 19.78 -25.12 1.54
CA ARG A 289 19.57 -24.93 0.09
C ARG A 289 19.54 -23.47 -0.34
N PHE A 290 19.15 -22.57 0.56
CA PHE A 290 18.96 -21.14 0.29
C PHE A 290 19.53 -20.32 1.46
N PRO A 291 20.85 -20.34 1.71
CA PRO A 291 21.46 -19.63 2.83
C PRO A 291 21.19 -18.12 2.74
N LYS A 292 21.00 -17.49 3.91
CA LYS A 292 20.96 -16.04 4.08
C LYS A 292 22.26 -15.63 4.80
N PRO A 293 22.88 -14.48 4.47
CA PRO A 293 24.05 -14.00 5.19
C PRO A 293 23.69 -13.71 6.66
N ALA A 294 24.68 -13.84 7.54
CA ALA A 294 24.55 -13.34 8.92
C ALA A 294 24.40 -11.82 8.93
N PHE A 295 23.69 -11.28 9.92
CA PHE A 295 23.64 -9.84 10.17
C PHE A 295 25.00 -9.36 10.69
N ASP A 296 25.45 -8.21 10.18
CA ASP A 296 26.71 -7.56 10.57
C ASP A 296 26.41 -6.06 10.77
N ILE A 297 26.43 -5.61 12.02
CA ILE A 297 26.07 -4.23 12.37
C ILE A 297 27.02 -3.20 11.76
N ALA A 298 28.28 -3.57 11.45
CA ALA A 298 29.25 -2.69 10.81
C ALA A 298 28.98 -2.48 9.30
N ARG A 299 28.05 -3.25 8.71
CA ARG A 299 27.63 -3.12 7.30
C ARG A 299 26.27 -2.44 7.11
N VAL A 300 25.58 -2.08 8.20
CA VAL A 300 24.27 -1.40 8.12
C VAL A 300 24.44 -0.07 7.39
N THR A 301 23.68 0.13 6.31
CA THR A 301 23.74 1.36 5.52
C THR A 301 22.35 1.96 5.41
N ARG A 302 22.23 3.26 5.69
CA ARG A 302 20.97 3.97 5.53
C ARG A 302 20.56 3.95 4.06
N TYR A 303 19.34 3.49 3.79
CA TYR A 303 18.73 3.52 2.48
C TYR A 303 18.28 4.95 2.19
N GLU A 304 19.17 5.76 1.62
CA GLU A 304 18.90 7.16 1.25
C GLU A 304 19.17 7.35 -0.26
N PRO A 305 18.28 6.91 -1.17
CA PRO A 305 18.46 7.07 -2.61
C PRO A 305 18.51 8.54 -3.02
N GLU A 306 19.52 8.92 -3.81
CA GLU A 306 19.67 10.29 -4.28
C GLU A 306 18.60 10.66 -5.31
N VAL A 307 17.78 11.66 -4.97
CA VAL A 307 16.77 12.25 -5.85
C VAL A 307 16.86 13.78 -5.80
N SER A 308 16.66 14.44 -6.94
CA SER A 308 16.88 15.89 -7.04
C SER A 308 15.94 16.69 -6.14
N ARG A 309 16.38 17.89 -5.71
CA ARG A 309 15.57 18.78 -4.84
C ARG A 309 14.19 19.10 -5.43
N GLY A 310 14.05 19.13 -6.76
CA GLY A 310 12.76 19.30 -7.43
C GLY A 310 11.82 18.10 -7.24
N VAL A 311 12.34 16.87 -7.30
CA VAL A 311 11.57 15.65 -7.00
C VAL A 311 11.18 15.60 -5.52
N GLN A 312 12.10 15.99 -4.63
CA GLN A 312 11.83 16.09 -3.19
C GLN A 312 10.69 17.08 -2.88
N TRP A 313 10.77 18.31 -3.39
CA TRP A 313 9.69 19.30 -3.21
C TRP A 313 8.36 18.85 -3.82
N PHE A 314 8.37 18.30 -5.03
CA PHE A 314 7.16 17.74 -5.66
C PHE A 314 6.52 16.64 -4.79
N ALA A 315 7.31 15.66 -4.35
CA ALA A 315 6.84 14.56 -3.51
C ALA A 315 6.29 15.05 -2.15
N GLY A 316 6.96 16.02 -1.52
CA GLY A 316 6.49 16.63 -0.27
C GLY A 316 5.16 17.39 -0.43
N LEU A 317 5.01 18.16 -1.51
CA LEU A 317 3.77 18.89 -1.80
C LEU A 317 2.61 17.94 -2.13
N GLN A 318 2.82 16.93 -2.98
CA GLN A 318 1.79 15.92 -3.24
C GLN A 318 1.42 15.13 -1.98
N PHE A 319 2.40 14.83 -1.12
CA PHE A 319 2.12 14.14 0.14
C PHE A 319 1.26 14.98 1.09
N LEU A 320 1.49 16.29 1.20
CA LEU A 320 0.64 17.18 2.01
C LEU A 320 -0.79 17.27 1.47
N LEU A 321 -0.96 17.33 0.15
CA LEU A 321 -2.29 17.24 -0.48
C LEU A 321 -2.98 15.89 -0.19
N LEU A 322 -2.23 14.80 -0.27
CA LEU A 322 -2.73 13.45 -0.03
C LEU A 322 -3.14 13.21 1.44
N VAL A 323 -2.39 13.78 2.39
CA VAL A 323 -2.76 13.85 3.82
C VAL A 323 -4.08 14.59 3.99
N GLY A 324 -4.28 15.73 3.31
CA GLY A 324 -5.55 16.44 3.28
C GLY A 324 -6.71 15.59 2.76
N CYS A 325 -6.52 14.87 1.65
CA CYS A 325 -7.52 13.94 1.11
C CYS A 325 -7.84 12.79 2.09
N ALA A 326 -6.84 12.23 2.77
CA ALA A 326 -7.03 11.18 3.76
C ALA A 326 -7.75 11.70 5.03
N MET A 327 -7.48 12.92 5.47
CA MET A 327 -8.20 13.56 6.57
C MET A 327 -9.68 13.76 6.23
N VAL A 328 -10.01 14.20 5.01
CA VAL A 328 -11.41 14.29 4.55
C VAL A 328 -12.07 12.91 4.50
N PHE A 329 -11.37 11.88 4.01
CA PHE A 329 -11.89 10.51 4.03
C PHE A 329 -12.17 10.00 5.45
N LEU A 330 -11.23 10.16 6.39
CA LEU A 330 -11.38 9.72 7.79
C LEU A 330 -12.44 10.51 8.55
N TRP A 331 -12.73 11.75 8.16
CA TRP A 331 -13.81 12.55 8.75
C TRP A 331 -15.21 12.03 8.43
N PHE A 332 -15.39 11.43 7.24
CA PHE A 332 -16.66 10.88 6.75
C PHE A 332 -16.69 9.34 6.69
N SER A 333 -15.66 8.65 7.20
CA SER A 333 -15.51 7.20 7.08
C SER A 333 -16.66 6.41 7.73
N ASP A 334 -17.28 6.98 8.77
CA ASP A 334 -18.36 6.36 9.53
C ASP A 334 -19.73 6.31 8.83
N VAL A 335 -19.98 7.19 7.84
CA VAL A 335 -21.15 7.15 6.94
C VAL A 335 -20.81 6.59 5.56
N THR A 336 -19.53 6.29 5.31
CA THR A 336 -19.06 5.81 4.01
C THR A 336 -19.22 4.29 3.92
N ALA A 337 -20.21 3.84 3.15
CA ALA A 337 -20.41 2.42 2.86
C ALA A 337 -19.13 1.74 2.33
N LEU A 338 -18.83 0.52 2.81
CA LEU A 338 -17.57 -0.19 2.54
C LEU A 338 -17.12 -0.22 1.06
N PRO A 339 -18.00 -0.42 0.05
CA PRO A 339 -17.58 -0.36 -1.36
C PRO A 339 -17.02 1.01 -1.78
N ARG A 340 -17.56 2.12 -1.24
CA ARG A 340 -17.05 3.48 -1.47
C ARG A 340 -15.75 3.73 -0.71
N ALA A 341 -15.61 3.19 0.50
CA ALA A 341 -14.37 3.26 1.26
C ALA A 341 -13.22 2.49 0.57
N ALA A 342 -13.51 1.33 -0.03
CA ALA A 342 -12.54 0.56 -0.82
C ALA A 342 -12.03 1.31 -2.06
N VAL A 343 -12.90 2.08 -2.74
CA VAL A 343 -12.50 2.95 -3.85
C VAL A 343 -11.55 4.07 -3.38
N TRP A 344 -11.85 4.72 -2.26
CA TRP A 344 -10.95 5.73 -1.68
C TRP A 344 -9.62 5.14 -1.22
N LEU A 345 -9.62 3.98 -0.55
CA LEU A 345 -8.40 3.27 -0.19
C LEU A 345 -7.55 2.96 -1.42
N ALA A 346 -8.14 2.42 -2.49
CA ALA A 346 -7.40 2.11 -3.72
C ALA A 346 -6.73 3.35 -4.33
N ALA A 347 -7.44 4.48 -4.39
CA ALA A 347 -6.89 5.73 -4.92
C ALA A 347 -5.77 6.32 -4.05
N LEU A 348 -6.00 6.43 -2.73
CA LEU A 348 -5.02 6.97 -1.79
C LEU A 348 -3.76 6.09 -1.71
N THR A 349 -3.92 4.78 -1.82
CA THR A 349 -2.82 3.80 -1.89
C THR A 349 -2.01 3.94 -3.17
N ALA A 350 -2.67 4.14 -4.32
CA ALA A 350 -1.99 4.33 -5.60
C ALA A 350 -1.12 5.61 -5.61
N SER A 351 -1.63 6.72 -5.05
CA SER A 351 -0.86 7.95 -4.89
C SER A 351 0.32 7.78 -3.92
N LEU A 352 0.10 7.15 -2.75
CA LEU A 352 1.18 6.81 -1.80
C LEU A 352 2.30 5.99 -2.46
N TRP A 353 1.91 4.96 -3.23
CA TRP A 353 2.83 4.10 -3.96
C TRP A 353 3.62 4.84 -5.06
N ALA A 354 2.98 5.82 -5.71
CA ALA A 354 3.62 6.66 -6.71
C ALA A 354 4.62 7.65 -6.09
N ILE A 355 4.24 8.33 -5.00
CA ILE A 355 5.11 9.25 -4.25
C ILE A 355 6.35 8.50 -3.71
N GLY A 356 6.16 7.35 -3.07
CA GLY A 356 7.27 6.48 -2.65
C GLY A 356 8.15 6.05 -3.82
N GLY A 357 7.54 5.71 -4.96
CA GLY A 357 8.24 5.40 -6.20
C GLY A 357 9.11 6.56 -6.72
N ALA A 358 8.67 7.81 -6.61
CA ALA A 358 9.49 8.96 -7.00
C ALA A 358 10.64 9.24 -6.02
N LEU A 359 10.39 9.09 -4.70
CA LEU A 359 11.40 9.29 -3.65
C LEU A 359 12.55 8.28 -3.70
N GLN A 360 12.39 7.14 -4.39
CA GLN A 360 13.45 6.16 -4.66
C GLN A 360 13.93 6.15 -6.13
N GLY A 361 13.61 7.18 -6.93
CA GLY A 361 13.98 7.29 -8.35
C GLY A 361 13.33 6.24 -9.28
N ARG A 362 12.38 5.44 -8.78
CA ARG A 362 11.66 4.39 -9.53
C ARG A 362 10.59 4.96 -10.47
N LEU A 363 10.12 6.20 -10.27
CA LEU A 363 9.15 6.92 -11.10
C LEU A 363 9.60 8.37 -11.30
N THR A 364 9.37 8.93 -12.49
CA THR A 364 9.48 10.38 -12.72
C THR A 364 8.22 11.12 -12.27
N VAL A 365 8.33 12.43 -12.04
CA VAL A 365 7.19 13.33 -11.71
C VAL A 365 5.99 13.13 -12.65
N THR A 366 6.23 12.97 -13.96
CA THR A 366 5.18 12.75 -14.96
C THR A 366 4.50 11.39 -14.83
N GLU A 367 5.22 10.34 -14.40
CA GLU A 367 4.62 9.04 -14.10
C GLU A 367 3.79 9.09 -12.81
N VAL A 368 4.19 9.87 -11.81
CA VAL A 368 3.39 10.08 -10.59
C VAL A 368 2.07 10.77 -10.93
N LEU A 369 2.12 11.90 -11.63
CA LEU A 369 0.93 12.63 -12.09
C LEU A 369 0.00 11.76 -12.94
N LEU A 370 0.54 10.81 -13.73
CA LEU A 370 -0.24 9.84 -14.49
C LEU A 370 -0.96 8.83 -13.57
N VAL A 371 -0.30 8.31 -12.53
CA VAL A 371 -0.95 7.43 -11.53
C VAL A 371 -2.03 8.19 -10.77
N GLU A 372 -1.74 9.40 -10.31
CA GLU A 372 -2.66 10.23 -9.53
C GLU A 372 -3.90 10.61 -10.37
N ALA A 373 -3.72 11.02 -11.62
CA ALA A 373 -4.82 11.32 -12.53
C ALA A 373 -5.65 10.08 -12.88
N ALA A 374 -5.01 8.93 -13.13
CA ALA A 374 -5.70 7.66 -13.35
C ALA A 374 -6.50 7.18 -12.13
N ALA A 375 -5.93 7.30 -10.93
CA ALA A 375 -6.58 6.96 -9.67
C ALA A 375 -7.81 7.86 -9.43
N LEU A 376 -7.68 9.17 -9.64
CA LEU A 376 -8.79 10.13 -9.51
C LEU A 376 -9.86 9.93 -10.59
N ALA A 377 -9.49 9.65 -11.84
CA ALA A 377 -10.42 9.31 -12.92
C ALA A 377 -11.24 8.06 -12.61
N THR A 378 -10.58 7.03 -12.08
CA THR A 378 -11.19 5.76 -11.66
C THR A 378 -12.11 5.95 -10.46
N ALA A 379 -11.64 6.62 -9.41
CA ALA A 379 -12.39 6.84 -8.19
C ALA A 379 -13.61 7.75 -8.40
N SER A 380 -13.46 8.86 -9.11
CA SER A 380 -14.58 9.75 -9.45
C SER A 380 -15.67 9.04 -10.26
N SER A 381 -15.30 8.15 -11.19
CA SER A 381 -16.24 7.32 -11.93
C SER A 381 -16.99 6.35 -11.00
N ALA A 382 -16.25 5.58 -10.19
CA ALA A 382 -16.83 4.57 -9.29
C ALA A 382 -17.63 5.15 -8.11
N LEU A 383 -17.40 6.42 -7.76
CA LEU A 383 -18.16 7.17 -6.74
C LEU A 383 -19.29 8.04 -7.32
N GLY A 384 -19.39 8.17 -8.65
CA GLY A 384 -20.39 9.01 -9.31
C GLY A 384 -20.11 10.52 -9.28
N ILE A 385 -18.88 10.94 -9.00
CA ILE A 385 -18.49 12.36 -8.89
C ILE A 385 -18.19 12.90 -10.30
N GLY A 386 -19.26 13.17 -11.06
CA GLY A 386 -19.20 13.46 -12.49
C GLY A 386 -18.18 14.52 -12.89
N TRP A 387 -18.13 15.68 -12.21
CA TRP A 387 -17.23 16.77 -12.59
C TRP A 387 -15.73 16.42 -12.45
N LEU A 388 -15.36 15.65 -11.42
CA LEU A 388 -14.00 15.11 -11.30
C LEU A 388 -13.71 14.13 -12.43
N HIS A 389 -14.67 13.29 -12.81
CA HIS A 389 -14.50 12.34 -13.91
C HIS A 389 -14.31 13.05 -15.25
N TYR A 390 -15.08 14.13 -15.50
CA TYR A 390 -14.92 14.97 -16.70
C TYR A 390 -13.54 15.62 -16.83
N ILE A 391 -12.88 15.94 -15.71
CA ILE A 391 -11.52 16.49 -15.72
C ILE A 391 -10.47 15.37 -15.81
N PHE A 392 -10.49 14.42 -14.87
CA PHE A 392 -9.37 13.50 -14.67
C PHE A 392 -9.28 12.39 -15.72
N LYS A 393 -10.41 11.95 -16.29
CA LYS A 393 -10.42 10.88 -17.30
C LYS A 393 -9.62 11.23 -18.57
N PRO A 394 -9.85 12.38 -19.25
CA PRO A 394 -9.01 12.81 -20.35
C PRO A 394 -7.62 13.29 -19.91
N LEU A 395 -7.50 13.91 -18.73
CA LEU A 395 -6.20 14.39 -18.22
C LEU A 395 -5.18 13.27 -18.05
N ALA A 396 -5.60 12.09 -17.58
CA ALA A 396 -4.72 10.92 -17.47
C ALA A 396 -4.11 10.54 -18.83
N LEU A 397 -4.92 10.44 -19.90
CA LEU A 397 -4.39 10.15 -21.23
C LEU A 397 -3.56 11.31 -21.80
N ALA A 398 -3.91 12.57 -21.52
CA ALA A 398 -3.10 13.72 -21.92
C ALA A 398 -1.69 13.70 -21.27
N ILE A 399 -1.58 13.31 -20.00
CA ILE A 399 -0.29 13.13 -19.31
C ILE A 399 0.49 11.95 -19.91
N ALA A 400 -0.19 10.85 -20.29
CA ALA A 400 0.44 9.71 -20.96
C ALA A 400 1.00 10.08 -22.35
N ILE A 401 0.24 10.86 -23.14
CA ILE A 401 0.68 11.42 -24.43
C ILE A 401 1.90 12.33 -24.22
N PHE A 402 1.84 13.25 -23.25
CA PHE A 402 2.97 14.14 -22.93
C PHE A 402 4.22 13.37 -22.49
N PHE A 403 4.08 12.32 -21.67
CA PHE A 403 5.19 11.46 -21.27
C PHE A 403 5.83 10.77 -22.47
N ALA A 404 5.01 10.16 -23.35
CA ALA A 404 5.48 9.49 -24.56
C ALA A 404 6.20 10.46 -25.51
N ALA A 405 5.59 11.62 -25.79
CA ALA A 405 6.17 12.65 -26.64
C ALA A 405 7.49 13.20 -26.07
N ARG A 406 7.55 13.49 -24.76
CA ARG A 406 8.78 13.95 -24.10
C ARG A 406 9.89 12.91 -24.17
N ARG A 407 9.57 11.62 -24.00
CA ARG A 407 10.55 10.52 -24.13
C ARG A 407 11.02 10.33 -25.57
N ALA A 408 10.14 10.54 -26.56
CA ALA A 408 10.53 10.52 -27.98
C ALA A 408 11.50 11.67 -28.31
N MET A 409 11.16 12.91 -27.93
CA MET A 409 12.03 14.08 -28.14
C MET A 409 13.38 13.96 -27.43
N ALA A 410 13.40 13.46 -26.18
CA ALA A 410 14.63 13.27 -25.41
C ALA A 410 15.58 12.19 -25.97
N SER A 411 15.17 11.45 -27.00
CA SER A 411 15.96 10.37 -27.61
C SER A 411 16.78 10.79 -28.84
N GLY A 412 16.74 12.07 -29.23
CA GLY A 412 17.44 12.61 -30.40
C GLY A 412 16.76 12.36 -31.74
N ALA A 413 15.89 11.34 -31.86
CA ALA A 413 15.11 11.08 -33.07
C ALA A 413 13.69 10.57 -32.74
N VAL A 414 12.68 11.24 -33.31
CA VAL A 414 11.29 10.76 -33.32
C VAL A 414 11.14 9.77 -34.48
N THR A 415 10.70 8.56 -34.17
CA THR A 415 10.60 7.45 -35.13
C THR A 415 9.15 7.11 -35.45
N GLY A 416 8.92 6.29 -36.49
CA GLY A 416 7.59 5.73 -36.77
C GLY A 416 7.02 4.89 -35.61
N PHE A 417 7.88 4.35 -34.74
CA PHE A 417 7.47 3.69 -33.49
C PHE A 417 6.86 4.69 -32.51
N ASP A 418 7.50 5.84 -32.29
CA ASP A 418 6.97 6.89 -31.42
C ASP A 418 5.66 7.48 -32.00
N GLY A 419 5.60 7.64 -33.33
CA GLY A 419 4.39 8.05 -34.03
C GLY A 419 3.21 7.11 -33.78
N LEU A 420 3.37 5.80 -33.98
CA LEU A 420 2.31 4.82 -33.75
C LEU A 420 1.87 4.74 -32.28
N LEU A 421 2.80 4.88 -31.33
CA LEU A 421 2.48 4.95 -29.91
C LEU A 421 1.63 6.19 -29.59
N LEU A 422 1.99 7.36 -30.13
CA LEU A 422 1.22 8.59 -29.96
C LEU A 422 -0.14 8.53 -30.65
N THR A 423 -0.23 7.97 -31.87
CA THR A 423 -1.52 7.71 -32.54
C THR A 423 -2.42 6.83 -31.69
N GLY A 424 -1.88 5.76 -31.09
CA GLY A 424 -2.66 4.88 -30.23
C GLY A 424 -3.20 5.59 -28.98
N LEU A 425 -2.38 6.44 -28.35
CA LEU A 425 -2.81 7.21 -27.17
C LEU A 425 -3.83 8.31 -27.51
N VAL A 426 -3.65 9.01 -28.63
CA VAL A 426 -4.60 10.05 -29.10
C VAL A 426 -5.93 9.42 -29.49
N ALA A 427 -5.92 8.27 -30.17
CA ALA A 427 -7.15 7.53 -30.50
C ALA A 427 -7.85 6.97 -29.25
N SER A 428 -7.09 6.53 -28.24
CA SER A 428 -7.62 6.16 -26.92
C SER A 428 -8.27 7.35 -26.20
N LEU A 429 -7.62 8.53 -26.20
CA LEU A 429 -8.16 9.77 -25.63
C LEU A 429 -9.46 10.22 -26.34
N ALA A 430 -9.50 10.14 -27.67
CA ALA A 430 -10.71 10.43 -28.44
C ALA A 430 -11.84 9.44 -28.09
N GLY A 431 -11.54 8.15 -28.00
CA GLY A 431 -12.47 7.13 -27.53
C GLY A 431 -12.98 7.44 -26.11
N ASP A 432 -12.08 7.80 -25.20
CA ASP A 432 -12.41 8.13 -23.81
C ASP A 432 -13.39 9.29 -23.70
N VAL A 433 -13.16 10.38 -24.44
CA VAL A 433 -14.00 11.59 -24.47
C VAL A 433 -15.35 11.32 -25.13
N LEU A 434 -15.38 10.60 -26.27
CA LEU A 434 -16.62 10.26 -26.97
C LEU A 434 -17.53 9.36 -26.11
N LEU A 435 -16.95 8.42 -25.35
CA LEU A 435 -17.70 7.57 -24.41
C LEU A 435 -18.22 8.30 -23.16
N MET A 436 -17.83 9.55 -22.93
CA MET A 436 -18.39 10.40 -21.85
C MET A 436 -19.57 11.27 -22.33
N GLY A 437 -19.86 11.28 -23.63
CA GLY A 437 -20.97 12.03 -24.23
C GLY A 437 -22.30 11.26 -24.25
N PRO A 438 -23.30 11.76 -25.00
CA PRO A 438 -24.58 11.07 -25.17
C PRO A 438 -24.42 9.71 -25.88
N GLN A 439 -25.40 8.82 -25.71
CA GLN A 439 -25.33 7.43 -26.21
C GLN A 439 -25.08 7.31 -27.73
N THR A 440 -25.43 8.33 -28.51
CA THR A 440 -25.13 8.43 -29.95
C THR A 440 -23.63 8.40 -30.26
N LEU A 441 -22.78 8.84 -29.33
CA LEU A 441 -21.32 8.81 -29.46
C LEU A 441 -20.68 7.48 -29.03
N PHE A 442 -21.48 6.49 -28.59
CA PHE A 442 -20.96 5.17 -28.18
C PHE A 442 -20.20 4.46 -29.30
N VAL A 443 -20.75 4.42 -30.52
CA VAL A 443 -20.10 3.77 -31.67
C VAL A 443 -18.87 4.57 -32.15
N PRO A 444 -18.92 5.91 -32.31
CA PRO A 444 -17.71 6.73 -32.50
C PRO A 444 -16.61 6.48 -31.45
N GLY A 445 -16.97 6.36 -30.17
CA GLY A 445 -16.02 6.04 -29.10
C GLY A 445 -15.38 4.66 -29.25
N LEU A 446 -16.17 3.65 -29.59
CA LEU A 446 -15.69 2.30 -29.91
C LEU A 446 -14.74 2.30 -31.13
N VAL A 447 -15.02 3.12 -32.15
CA VAL A 447 -14.12 3.32 -33.30
C VAL A 447 -12.81 3.99 -32.89
N GLY A 448 -12.83 4.96 -31.98
CA GLY A 448 -11.61 5.55 -31.39
C GLY A 448 -10.71 4.48 -30.75
N PHE A 449 -11.28 3.61 -29.92
CA PHE A 449 -10.54 2.47 -29.37
C PHE A 449 -10.20 1.38 -30.38
N LEU A 450 -10.94 1.21 -31.48
CA LEU A 450 -10.57 0.28 -32.55
C LEU A 450 -9.29 0.76 -33.27
N LEU A 451 -9.21 2.05 -33.58
CA LEU A 451 -8.02 2.71 -34.16
C LEU A 451 -6.83 2.67 -33.18
N ALA A 452 -7.11 2.93 -31.90
CA ALA A 452 -6.51 2.31 -30.70
C ALA A 452 -5.62 1.09 -30.94
N HIS A 453 -6.32 -0.03 -30.95
CA HIS A 453 -5.77 -1.37 -31.03
C HIS A 453 -5.04 -1.63 -32.35
N LEU A 454 -5.50 -1.06 -33.48
CA LEU A 454 -4.81 -1.19 -34.77
C LEU A 454 -3.44 -0.50 -34.76
N ALA A 455 -3.33 0.70 -34.18
CA ALA A 455 -2.05 1.39 -34.01
C ALA A 455 -1.10 0.60 -33.08
N TYR A 456 -1.62 0.00 -32.00
CA TYR A 456 -0.82 -0.86 -31.12
C TYR A 456 -0.40 -2.19 -31.79
N ILE A 457 -1.22 -2.81 -32.64
CA ILE A 457 -0.82 -3.98 -33.44
C ILE A 457 0.35 -3.63 -34.37
N ALA A 458 0.27 -2.50 -35.08
CA ALA A 458 1.35 -2.02 -35.93
C ALA A 458 2.62 -1.68 -35.13
N LEU A 459 2.47 -1.02 -33.97
CA LEU A 459 3.57 -0.71 -33.06
C LEU A 459 4.30 -1.97 -32.58
N PHE A 460 3.55 -3.00 -32.19
CA PHE A 460 4.07 -4.23 -31.63
C PHE A 460 4.55 -5.24 -32.70
N SER A 461 4.41 -4.95 -34.00
CA SER A 461 5.01 -5.75 -35.09
C SER A 461 6.39 -5.25 -35.53
N ILE A 462 6.76 -4.01 -35.18
CA ILE A 462 8.09 -3.46 -35.46
C ILE A 462 9.18 -4.34 -34.82
N GLY A 463 10.13 -4.78 -35.65
CA GLY A 463 11.25 -5.64 -35.26
C GLY A 463 10.93 -7.13 -35.07
N VAL A 464 9.66 -7.56 -35.16
CA VAL A 464 9.26 -8.98 -34.95
C VAL A 464 8.29 -9.53 -36.00
N GLY A 465 7.73 -8.68 -36.87
CA GLY A 465 6.72 -9.07 -37.86
C GLY A 465 5.32 -9.29 -37.27
N MET A 466 4.37 -9.62 -38.14
CA MET A 466 2.98 -9.89 -37.75
C MET A 466 2.81 -11.30 -37.19
N PHE A 467 2.22 -11.39 -36.01
CA PHE A 467 1.85 -12.60 -35.27
C PHE A 467 2.97 -13.68 -35.20
N PRO A 468 4.17 -13.35 -34.67
CA PRO A 468 5.34 -14.23 -34.68
C PRO A 468 5.18 -15.53 -33.87
N ARG A 469 4.10 -15.66 -33.08
CA ARG A 469 3.74 -16.89 -32.35
C ARG A 469 2.30 -17.29 -32.71
N ARG A 470 2.10 -18.01 -33.82
CA ARG A 470 0.76 -18.42 -34.31
C ARG A 470 -0.10 -19.14 -33.26
N GLY A 471 0.50 -19.97 -32.39
CA GLY A 471 -0.22 -20.63 -31.29
C GLY A 471 -0.78 -19.67 -30.23
N VAL A 472 -0.11 -18.52 -30.00
CA VAL A 472 -0.60 -17.46 -29.11
C VAL A 472 -1.78 -16.72 -29.74
N LEU A 473 -1.71 -16.45 -31.05
CA LEU A 473 -2.84 -15.89 -31.80
C LEU A 473 -4.08 -16.80 -31.76
N ALA A 474 -3.91 -18.10 -31.97
CA ALA A 474 -5.00 -19.07 -31.84
C ALA A 474 -5.59 -19.07 -30.42
N ALA A 475 -4.76 -18.99 -29.38
CA ALA A 475 -5.22 -18.96 -27.99
C ALA A 475 -5.99 -17.67 -27.64
N THR A 476 -5.52 -16.49 -28.02
CA THR A 476 -6.25 -15.24 -27.72
C THR A 476 -7.51 -15.10 -28.56
N LEU A 477 -7.51 -15.55 -29.82
CA LEU A 477 -8.73 -15.59 -30.63
C LEU A 477 -9.76 -16.58 -30.08
N LEU A 478 -9.35 -17.72 -29.51
CA LEU A 478 -10.26 -18.64 -28.82
C LEU A 478 -10.87 -18.01 -27.56
N ILE A 479 -10.06 -17.29 -26.76
CA ILE A 479 -10.55 -16.53 -25.61
C ILE A 479 -11.53 -15.44 -26.06
N GLY A 480 -11.22 -14.70 -27.13
CA GLY A 480 -12.10 -13.70 -27.72
C GLY A 480 -13.41 -14.30 -28.24
N ALA A 481 -13.36 -15.45 -28.93
CA ALA A 481 -14.54 -16.16 -29.40
C ALA A 481 -15.44 -16.64 -28.26
N GLY A 482 -14.85 -17.17 -27.18
CA GLY A 482 -15.57 -17.53 -25.95
C GLY A 482 -16.23 -16.32 -25.29
N MET A 483 -15.50 -15.19 -25.20
CA MET A 483 -16.04 -13.93 -24.67
C MET A 483 -17.19 -13.39 -25.54
N TYR A 484 -17.06 -13.44 -26.86
CA TYR A 484 -18.13 -13.02 -27.78
C TYR A 484 -19.37 -13.94 -27.70
N ALA A 485 -19.19 -15.25 -27.57
CA ALA A 485 -20.29 -16.19 -27.35
C ALA A 485 -21.01 -15.93 -26.02
N PHE A 486 -20.28 -15.63 -24.95
CA PHE A 486 -20.84 -15.20 -23.66
C PHE A 486 -21.64 -13.90 -23.77
N LEU A 487 -21.11 -12.87 -24.46
CA LEU A 487 -21.85 -11.63 -24.72
C LEU A 487 -23.13 -11.88 -25.55
N TRP A 488 -23.05 -12.74 -26.57
CA TRP A 488 -24.19 -13.11 -27.41
C TRP A 488 -25.30 -13.79 -26.59
N GLN A 489 -24.95 -14.76 -25.74
CA GLN A 489 -25.88 -15.45 -24.84
C GLN A 489 -26.47 -14.50 -23.79
N GLY A 490 -25.67 -13.55 -23.29
CA GLY A 490 -26.09 -12.55 -22.31
C GLY A 490 -27.05 -11.47 -22.83
N GLY A 491 -27.22 -11.35 -24.15
CA GLY A 491 -28.21 -10.44 -24.76
C GLY A 491 -27.64 -9.37 -25.70
N LEU A 492 -26.42 -9.51 -26.23
CA LEU A 492 -25.78 -8.55 -27.15
C LEU A 492 -26.75 -8.10 -28.28
N PRO A 493 -27.15 -6.81 -28.34
CA PRO A 493 -28.15 -6.30 -29.27
C PRO A 493 -27.79 -6.53 -30.73
N ALA A 494 -28.79 -6.83 -31.57
CA ALA A 494 -28.59 -7.25 -32.95
C ALA A 494 -27.67 -6.31 -33.77
N ALA A 495 -27.90 -5.00 -33.68
CA ALA A 495 -27.12 -3.97 -34.37
C ALA A 495 -25.66 -3.85 -33.89
N LEU A 496 -25.32 -4.33 -32.68
CA LEU A 496 -23.98 -4.26 -32.12
C LEU A 496 -23.15 -5.53 -32.33
N ARG A 497 -23.76 -6.63 -32.80
CA ARG A 497 -23.08 -7.93 -32.99
C ARG A 497 -21.88 -7.83 -33.92
N ILE A 498 -22.03 -7.21 -35.10
CA ILE A 498 -20.94 -7.06 -36.06
C ILE A 498 -19.85 -6.09 -35.53
N PRO A 499 -20.15 -4.86 -35.05
CA PRO A 499 -19.15 -3.98 -34.45
C PRO A 499 -18.38 -4.61 -33.27
N VAL A 500 -19.07 -5.27 -32.34
CA VAL A 500 -18.45 -5.88 -31.16
C VAL A 500 -17.65 -7.13 -31.55
N GLY A 501 -18.13 -7.96 -32.48
CA GLY A 501 -17.37 -9.10 -33.00
C GLY A 501 -16.06 -8.70 -33.67
N ALA A 502 -16.09 -7.66 -34.52
CA ALA A 502 -14.89 -7.11 -35.14
C ALA A 502 -13.91 -6.53 -34.10
N TYR A 503 -14.43 -5.79 -33.10
CA TYR A 503 -13.64 -5.24 -32.00
C TYR A 503 -12.97 -6.33 -31.17
N VAL A 504 -13.69 -7.39 -30.81
CA VAL A 504 -13.18 -8.55 -30.04
C VAL A 504 -12.05 -9.27 -30.78
N VAL A 505 -12.15 -9.42 -32.11
CA VAL A 505 -11.05 -9.97 -32.93
C VAL A 505 -9.82 -9.05 -32.90
N VAL A 506 -10.01 -7.74 -33.04
CA VAL A 506 -8.88 -6.78 -33.06
C VAL A 506 -8.17 -6.67 -31.71
N ILE A 507 -8.88 -6.64 -30.57
CA ILE A 507 -8.23 -6.63 -29.24
C ILE A 507 -7.52 -7.96 -28.93
N ALA A 508 -8.09 -9.10 -29.33
CA ALA A 508 -7.44 -10.40 -29.23
C ALA A 508 -6.18 -10.50 -30.10
N CYS A 509 -6.18 -9.89 -31.28
CA CYS A 509 -4.99 -9.73 -32.13
C CYS A 509 -3.93 -8.80 -31.52
N MET A 510 -4.32 -7.70 -30.86
CA MET A 510 -3.36 -6.85 -30.14
C MET A 510 -2.69 -7.62 -29.00
N ALA A 511 -3.46 -8.37 -28.20
CA ALA A 511 -2.91 -9.23 -27.15
C ALA A 511 -1.97 -10.29 -27.73
N ALA A 512 -2.36 -10.95 -28.84
CA ALA A 512 -1.50 -11.91 -29.55
C ALA A 512 -0.17 -11.31 -30.00
N GLN A 513 -0.21 -10.11 -30.59
CA GLN A 513 0.97 -9.44 -31.09
C GLN A 513 1.91 -9.03 -29.95
N ALA A 514 1.37 -8.47 -28.86
CA ALA A 514 2.17 -8.04 -27.71
C ALA A 514 2.84 -9.24 -27.00
N ILE A 515 2.10 -10.31 -26.73
CA ILE A 515 2.64 -11.56 -26.16
C ILE A 515 3.64 -12.20 -27.12
N GLY A 516 3.35 -12.19 -28.43
CA GLY A 516 4.25 -12.67 -29.48
C GLY A 516 5.58 -11.91 -29.49
N ARG A 517 5.55 -10.57 -29.46
CA ARG A 517 6.74 -9.71 -29.34
C ARG A 517 7.54 -10.04 -28.08
N ALA A 518 6.88 -10.17 -26.93
CA ALA A 518 7.55 -10.53 -25.66
C ALA A 518 8.19 -11.93 -25.68
N ALA A 519 7.60 -12.88 -26.42
CA ALA A 519 8.13 -14.23 -26.58
C ALA A 519 9.22 -14.35 -27.67
N VAL A 520 9.45 -13.31 -28.48
CA VAL A 520 10.59 -13.22 -29.41
C VAL A 520 11.73 -12.42 -28.77
N LEU A 521 11.43 -11.25 -28.20
CA LEU A 521 12.43 -10.35 -27.62
C LEU A 521 12.72 -10.62 -26.14
N ARG A 522 12.39 -11.81 -25.61
CA ARG A 522 12.48 -12.15 -24.18
C ARG A 522 13.78 -11.68 -23.52
N ASP A 523 14.90 -11.93 -24.19
CA ASP A 523 16.24 -11.74 -23.66
C ASP A 523 16.92 -10.46 -24.22
N ALA A 524 16.39 -9.90 -25.32
CA ALA A 524 16.89 -8.68 -25.97
C ALA A 524 16.15 -7.39 -25.53
N ASP A 525 14.85 -7.47 -25.26
CA ASP A 525 14.03 -6.42 -24.64
C ASP A 525 13.18 -7.03 -23.50
N PRO A 526 13.74 -7.19 -22.29
CA PRO A 526 12.99 -7.66 -21.12
C PRO A 526 11.86 -6.73 -20.66
N SER A 527 11.68 -5.56 -21.28
CA SER A 527 10.52 -4.68 -21.04
C SER A 527 9.32 -5.03 -21.92
N ALA A 528 9.52 -5.74 -23.04
CA ALA A 528 8.46 -6.28 -23.89
C ALA A 528 7.40 -7.10 -23.12
N ARG A 529 7.82 -7.84 -22.09
CA ARG A 529 6.89 -8.60 -21.22
C ARG A 529 5.88 -7.71 -20.50
N TRP A 530 6.24 -6.48 -20.13
CA TRP A 530 5.33 -5.55 -19.48
C TRP A 530 4.33 -4.96 -20.48
N VAL A 531 4.74 -4.77 -21.73
CA VAL A 531 3.82 -4.40 -22.83
C VAL A 531 2.79 -5.52 -23.06
N ALA A 532 3.22 -6.78 -23.05
CA ALA A 532 2.31 -7.93 -23.13
C ALA A 532 1.34 -8.01 -21.95
N VAL A 533 1.82 -7.82 -20.71
CA VAL A 533 0.94 -7.74 -19.52
C VAL A 533 -0.04 -6.55 -19.63
N GLY A 534 0.41 -5.40 -20.13
CA GLY A 534 -0.45 -4.25 -20.41
C GLY A 534 -1.55 -4.57 -21.43
N ALA A 535 -1.20 -5.20 -22.55
CA ALA A 535 -2.16 -5.65 -23.56
C ALA A 535 -3.20 -6.64 -23.00
N CYS A 536 -2.80 -7.54 -22.09
CA CYS A 536 -3.72 -8.41 -21.37
C CYS A 536 -4.66 -7.64 -20.43
N PHE A 537 -4.16 -6.61 -19.73
CA PHE A 537 -5.00 -5.74 -18.90
C PHE A 537 -6.00 -4.92 -19.73
N PHE A 538 -5.66 -4.53 -20.95
CA PHE A 538 -6.58 -3.86 -21.87
C PHE A 538 -7.72 -4.82 -22.29
N MET A 539 -7.36 -6.05 -22.68
CA MET A 539 -8.34 -7.08 -23.00
C MET A 539 -9.26 -7.43 -21.82
N LEU A 540 -8.74 -7.37 -20.59
CA LEU A 540 -9.51 -7.53 -19.35
C LEU A 540 -10.46 -6.35 -19.09
N SER A 541 -9.99 -5.10 -19.22
CA SER A 541 -10.82 -3.88 -19.14
C SER A 541 -12.07 -4.01 -20.01
N ASP A 542 -11.86 -4.35 -21.27
CA ASP A 542 -12.93 -4.28 -22.26
C ASP A 542 -13.88 -5.48 -22.13
N SER A 543 -13.37 -6.62 -21.65
CA SER A 543 -14.20 -7.77 -21.25
C SER A 543 -15.09 -7.45 -20.04
N LEU A 544 -14.57 -6.74 -19.04
CA LEU A 544 -15.33 -6.27 -17.88
C LEU A 544 -16.38 -5.22 -18.28
N LEU A 545 -16.01 -4.27 -19.15
CA LEU A 545 -16.88 -3.23 -19.69
C LEU A 545 -18.04 -3.83 -20.49
N ALA A 546 -17.75 -4.80 -21.37
CA ALA A 546 -18.75 -5.48 -22.17
C ALA A 546 -19.67 -6.36 -21.30
N THR A 547 -19.13 -7.08 -20.31
CA THR A 547 -19.93 -7.85 -19.33
C THR A 547 -20.92 -6.94 -18.60
N ASN A 548 -20.42 -5.83 -18.04
CA ASN A 548 -21.21 -4.85 -17.30
C ASN A 548 -22.30 -4.18 -18.15
N ARG A 549 -22.07 -4.02 -19.46
CA ARG A 549 -23.00 -3.33 -20.38
C ARG A 549 -24.01 -4.26 -21.06
N PHE A 550 -23.66 -5.52 -21.31
CA PHE A 550 -24.45 -6.42 -22.18
C PHE A 550 -24.88 -7.73 -21.53
N VAL A 551 -24.45 -8.05 -20.30
CA VAL A 551 -24.77 -9.34 -19.65
C VAL A 551 -25.30 -9.15 -18.24
N THR A 552 -24.52 -8.52 -17.35
CA THR A 552 -24.92 -8.29 -15.96
C THR A 552 -24.12 -7.14 -15.33
N PRO A 553 -24.75 -6.20 -14.59
CA PRO A 553 -24.04 -5.14 -13.89
C PRO A 553 -23.02 -5.70 -12.89
N LEU A 554 -21.78 -5.20 -12.94
CA LEU A 554 -20.69 -5.64 -12.05
C LEU A 554 -20.57 -4.72 -10.82
N PRO A 555 -20.39 -5.26 -9.60
CA PRO A 555 -20.19 -4.43 -8.41
C PRO A 555 -18.88 -3.63 -8.53
N LEU A 556 -18.99 -2.31 -8.38
CA LEU A 556 -17.91 -1.34 -8.62
C LEU A 556 -17.29 -1.44 -10.04
N ALA A 557 -18.08 -1.75 -11.08
CA ALA A 557 -17.59 -1.94 -12.46
C ALA A 557 -16.54 -0.91 -12.93
N ALA A 558 -16.77 0.38 -12.67
CA ALA A 558 -15.85 1.45 -13.07
C ALA A 558 -14.47 1.38 -12.38
N LEU A 559 -14.38 0.85 -11.15
CA LEU A 559 -13.10 0.61 -10.46
C LEU A 559 -12.27 -0.42 -11.23
N TRP A 560 -12.90 -1.52 -11.64
CA TRP A 560 -12.23 -2.64 -12.31
C TRP A 560 -11.90 -2.31 -13.77
N VAL A 561 -12.83 -1.71 -14.51
CA VAL A 561 -12.63 -1.31 -15.92
C VAL A 561 -11.54 -0.23 -16.00
N LEU A 562 -11.71 0.92 -15.34
CA LEU A 562 -10.74 2.01 -15.46
C LEU A 562 -9.41 1.66 -14.77
N GLY A 563 -9.43 0.95 -13.65
CA GLY A 563 -8.22 0.47 -12.99
C GLY A 563 -7.36 -0.45 -13.88
N THR A 564 -8.00 -1.38 -14.61
CA THR A 564 -7.27 -2.25 -15.55
C THR A 564 -6.88 -1.52 -16.84
N TYR A 565 -7.72 -0.63 -17.37
CA TYR A 565 -7.42 0.23 -18.52
C TYR A 565 -6.21 1.15 -18.28
N TYR A 566 -6.19 1.90 -17.18
CA TYR A 566 -5.04 2.77 -16.87
C TYR A 566 -3.79 1.97 -16.52
N THR A 567 -3.92 0.78 -15.93
CA THR A 567 -2.79 -0.15 -15.76
C THR A 567 -2.24 -0.60 -17.11
N ALA A 568 -3.10 -0.91 -18.09
CA ALA A 568 -2.72 -1.25 -19.45
C ALA A 568 -1.96 -0.10 -20.13
N GLN A 569 -2.54 1.10 -20.12
CA GLN A 569 -1.92 2.30 -20.71
C GLN A 569 -0.57 2.61 -20.07
N MET A 570 -0.48 2.64 -18.73
CA MET A 570 0.79 2.87 -18.02
C MET A 570 1.84 1.81 -18.40
N LEU A 571 1.48 0.52 -18.42
CA LEU A 571 2.43 -0.54 -18.75
C LEU A 571 2.91 -0.47 -20.21
N ILE A 572 2.03 -0.15 -21.17
CA ILE A 572 2.38 0.04 -22.57
C ILE A 572 3.27 1.27 -22.73
N VAL A 573 2.82 2.45 -22.31
CA VAL A 573 3.55 3.73 -22.47
C VAL A 573 4.94 3.72 -21.83
N ARG A 574 5.07 3.06 -20.68
CA ARG A 574 6.33 2.96 -19.93
C ARG A 574 7.33 2.01 -20.57
N ASN A 575 6.88 0.93 -21.22
CA ASN A 575 7.74 -0.18 -21.65
C ASN A 575 7.73 -0.46 -23.16
N ALA A 576 6.92 0.24 -23.96
CA ALA A 576 6.88 0.05 -25.42
C ALA A 576 8.25 0.34 -26.04
N ARG A 577 8.82 1.52 -25.73
CA ARG A 577 10.19 1.84 -26.11
C ARG A 577 11.17 1.17 -25.14
N PRO A 578 12.19 0.44 -25.62
CA PRO A 578 13.27 -0.08 -24.78
C PRO A 578 13.96 1.02 -23.96
N ARG A 579 14.65 0.61 -22.90
CA ARG A 579 15.66 1.46 -22.26
C ARG A 579 16.94 1.30 -23.08
N GLY A 580 17.40 2.41 -23.68
CA GLY A 580 18.78 2.53 -24.15
C GLY A 580 19.72 2.83 -23.00
#